data_AF-A0A1E7FM08-F1
#
_entry.id   AF-A0A1E7FM08-F1
#
_cell.length_a   1.000
_cell.length_b   1.000
_cell.length_c   1.000
_cell.angle_alpha   90.00
_cell.angle_beta   90.00
_cell.angle_gamma   90.00
#
_symmetry.space_group_name_H-M   'P 1'
#
loop_
_entity.id
_entity.type
_entity.pdbx_description
1 polymer ?
#
loop_
_entity_poly.entity_id
_entity_poly.type
_entity_poly.pdbx_seq_one_letter_code
_entity_poly.pdbx_strand_id
1 'polypeptide(L)'
;MKLLSSLVVDVIAIVCVVILFGINVTSADVDVDVDAALLEDRSTNYTFTPIDLDIDQSIINGIIIDLNCDWLDAGSSVPNTTFTIFPSNNDDGSGSNITVETSPPNLITVRRSLLYGYDEEIGNLDLLWNTIVSSTATSGGVRIGVPSDRLKRVLVISGHSVQIVDGFTHINYLSIDSGAILHASMTTVSESREPYTDNNGVQFYDKPNLRTSNDGGQMYVKTNVPVRRFDVSNGGQSWVETPSIPSIIVLGDGSELNVKGDVDVTSNWFNGNEEKVEDGAQLTVTGTIKGIVNNKNNSTVNAPSCDNVTSTTGSTCNAGPQIVHFDVGNLSQNSQILFGTYICSSSSLLFAQGGYYSIAFVMLAAVTAMLIS
;
A
#
# COMPACT_ATOMS: atom_id res chain seq x y z
N MET A 1 -67.26 -31.88 -3.50
CA MET A 1 -66.88 -30.96 -2.42
C MET A 1 -65.36 -30.87 -2.44
N LYS A 2 -64.84 -29.69 -2.81
CA LYS A 2 -63.43 -29.21 -2.72
C LYS A 2 -62.40 -30.01 -3.56
N LEU A 3 -61.90 -29.59 -4.73
CA LEU A 3 -61.74 -28.24 -5.30
C LEU A 3 -61.06 -27.28 -4.32
N LEU A 4 -59.79 -27.54 -3.96
CA LEU A 4 -58.88 -26.61 -3.26
C LEU A 4 -57.45 -27.19 -3.08
N SER A 5 -56.84 -27.77 -4.12
CA SER A 5 -55.41 -28.19 -4.03
C SER A 5 -54.54 -27.83 -5.24
N SER A 6 -55.09 -27.16 -6.25
CA SER A 6 -54.35 -26.81 -7.48
C SER A 6 -54.01 -25.32 -7.59
N LEU A 7 -54.39 -24.48 -6.63
CA LEU A 7 -54.23 -23.02 -6.74
C LEU A 7 -53.08 -22.45 -5.88
N VAL A 8 -52.40 -23.27 -5.07
CA VAL A 8 -51.32 -22.81 -4.18
C VAL A 8 -49.94 -23.02 -4.79
N VAL A 9 -49.81 -23.92 -5.77
CA VAL A 9 -48.51 -24.21 -6.42
C VAL A 9 -48.20 -23.20 -7.53
N ASP A 10 -49.21 -22.67 -8.23
CA ASP A 10 -48.98 -21.72 -9.33
C ASP A 10 -48.78 -20.26 -8.88
N VAL A 11 -49.20 -19.90 -7.66
CA VAL A 11 -48.98 -18.54 -7.12
C VAL A 11 -47.54 -18.37 -6.61
N ILE A 12 -46.89 -19.44 -6.16
CA ILE A 12 -45.49 -19.39 -5.71
C ILE A 12 -44.52 -19.39 -6.91
N ALA A 13 -44.87 -20.04 -8.01
CA ALA A 13 -44.07 -20.00 -9.23
C ALA A 13 -44.10 -18.63 -9.94
N ILE A 14 -45.22 -17.90 -9.88
CA ILE A 14 -45.35 -16.57 -10.51
C ILE A 14 -44.67 -15.46 -9.69
N VAL A 15 -44.51 -15.63 -8.38
CA VAL A 15 -43.75 -14.68 -7.54
C VAL A 15 -42.23 -14.86 -7.68
N CYS A 16 -41.74 -16.05 -8.03
CA CYS A 16 -40.30 -16.27 -8.26
C CYS A 16 -39.81 -15.81 -9.65
N VAL A 17 -40.66 -15.69 -10.66
CA VAL A 17 -40.24 -15.27 -12.02
C VAL A 17 -40.23 -13.74 -12.19
N VAL A 18 -40.96 -12.99 -11.37
CA VAL A 18 -40.99 -11.50 -11.45
C VAL A 18 -39.80 -10.85 -10.72
N ILE A 19 -39.04 -11.60 -9.92
CA ILE A 19 -37.81 -11.09 -9.27
C ILE A 19 -36.57 -11.24 -10.19
N LEU A 20 -36.66 -11.98 -11.30
CA LEU A 20 -35.53 -12.21 -12.22
C LEU A 20 -35.43 -11.26 -13.43
N PHE A 21 -36.41 -10.39 -13.67
CA PHE A 21 -36.35 -9.41 -14.77
C PHE A 21 -36.88 -8.06 -14.31
N GLY A 22 -36.00 -7.23 -13.76
CA GLY A 22 -36.40 -5.88 -13.33
C GLY A 22 -35.35 -5.03 -12.63
N ILE A 23 -34.19 -5.57 -12.26
CA ILE A 23 -33.06 -4.73 -11.88
C ILE A 23 -32.19 -4.55 -13.13
N ASN A 24 -32.64 -3.63 -13.98
CA ASN A 24 -31.73 -2.95 -14.89
C ASN A 24 -30.83 -2.09 -13.99
N VAL A 25 -29.78 -2.69 -13.43
CA VAL A 25 -28.66 -1.93 -12.90
C VAL A 25 -28.00 -1.34 -14.14
N THR A 26 -28.51 -0.22 -14.62
CA THR A 26 -27.62 0.76 -15.20
C THR A 26 -26.62 1.01 -14.10
N SER A 27 -25.40 0.49 -14.25
CA SER A 27 -24.24 0.94 -13.51
C SER A 27 -24.07 2.41 -13.84
N ALA A 28 -24.91 3.25 -13.23
CA ALA A 28 -24.50 4.58 -12.90
C ALA A 28 -23.29 4.32 -12.03
N ASP A 29 -22.12 4.63 -12.58
CA ASP A 29 -20.91 4.89 -11.85
C ASP A 29 -21.31 5.81 -10.69
N VAL A 30 -21.68 5.23 -9.57
CA VAL A 30 -21.59 5.91 -8.30
C VAL A 30 -20.09 5.88 -8.07
N ASP A 31 -19.40 6.85 -8.68
CA ASP A 31 -18.25 7.48 -8.05
C ASP A 31 -18.76 7.89 -6.66
N VAL A 32 -18.75 6.93 -5.74
CA VAL A 32 -18.58 7.25 -4.34
C VAL A 32 -17.19 7.83 -4.36
N ASP A 33 -17.10 9.14 -4.50
CA ASP A 33 -15.89 9.89 -4.20
C ASP A 33 -15.42 9.35 -2.85
N VAL A 34 -14.40 8.50 -2.88
CA VAL A 34 -13.69 8.02 -1.68
C VAL A 34 -12.78 9.15 -1.19
N ASP A 35 -13.23 10.40 -1.34
CA ASP A 35 -12.68 11.58 -0.66
C ASP A 35 -13.02 11.57 0.85
N ALA A 36 -13.53 10.45 1.37
CA ALA A 36 -14.02 10.30 2.73
C ALA A 36 -13.26 9.30 3.63
N ALA A 37 -11.99 8.97 3.35
CA ALA A 37 -11.17 8.15 4.27
C ALA A 37 -9.84 8.77 4.72
N LEU A 38 -9.55 10.02 4.34
CA LEU A 38 -8.38 10.78 4.82
C LEU A 38 -8.71 11.76 5.94
N LEU A 39 -9.90 11.66 6.52
CA LEU A 39 -10.35 12.55 7.58
C LEU A 39 -9.89 12.06 8.95
N GLU A 40 -8.88 12.77 9.43
CA GLU A 40 -8.71 13.22 10.81
C GLU A 40 -8.83 12.16 11.92
N ASP A 41 -7.69 11.98 12.57
CA ASP A 41 -7.37 11.52 13.93
C ASP A 41 -8.26 12.12 15.06
N ARG A 42 -9.57 12.30 14.85
CA ARG A 42 -10.53 12.90 15.78
C ARG A 42 -11.32 11.88 16.59
N SER A 43 -11.11 10.59 16.34
CA SER A 43 -11.93 9.51 16.90
C SER A 43 -11.17 8.54 17.81
N THR A 44 -9.85 8.64 17.93
CA THR A 44 -9.09 7.79 18.85
C THR A 44 -8.72 8.59 20.11
N ASN A 45 -8.93 8.01 21.28
CA ASN A 45 -8.49 8.60 22.57
C ASN A 45 -6.95 8.50 22.75
N TYR A 46 -6.17 8.33 21.67
CA TYR A 46 -4.72 8.27 21.79
C TYR A 46 -4.19 9.66 22.16
N THR A 47 -3.54 9.73 23.31
CA THR A 47 -2.70 10.88 23.65
C THR A 47 -1.31 10.59 23.11
N PHE A 48 -0.92 11.32 22.07
CA PHE A 48 0.43 11.25 21.51
C PHE A 48 1.37 12.12 22.34
N THR A 49 2.51 11.56 22.72
CA THR A 49 3.55 12.26 23.48
C THR A 49 4.76 12.51 22.58
N PRO A 50 5.20 13.78 22.44
CA PRO A 50 6.40 14.11 21.67
C PRO A 50 7.66 13.42 22.21
N ILE A 51 8.53 13.02 21.30
CA ILE A 51 9.90 12.58 21.58
C ILE A 51 10.83 13.74 21.27
N ASP A 52 11.75 14.03 22.20
CA ASP A 52 12.80 15.01 21.97
C ASP A 52 13.84 14.45 21.00
N LEU A 53 14.04 15.15 19.88
CA LEU A 53 14.94 14.75 18.81
C LEU A 53 16.30 15.42 18.99
N ASP A 54 17.20 14.79 19.73
CA ASP A 54 18.60 15.23 19.86
C ASP A 54 19.44 14.81 18.64
N ILE A 55 18.99 15.20 17.44
CA ILE A 55 19.66 14.93 16.17
C ILE A 55 19.65 16.19 15.30
N ASP A 56 20.70 16.38 14.50
CA ASP A 56 20.70 17.40 13.45
C ASP A 56 19.68 17.04 12.37
N GLN A 57 18.56 17.77 12.40
CA GLN A 57 17.44 17.53 11.54
C GLN A 57 17.66 18.10 10.14
N SER A 58 18.61 19.02 9.91
CA SER A 58 18.72 19.81 8.67
C SER A 58 18.95 18.98 7.40
N ILE A 59 19.57 17.81 7.56
CA ILE A 59 19.88 16.89 6.46
C ILE A 59 18.88 15.73 6.33
N ILE A 60 17.91 15.63 7.24
CA ILE A 60 16.93 14.54 7.22
C ILE A 60 15.93 14.81 6.10
N ASN A 61 15.90 13.90 5.13
CA ASN A 61 15.01 13.95 3.97
C ASN A 61 14.44 12.56 3.63
N GLY A 62 14.75 11.54 4.43
CA GLY A 62 14.16 10.20 4.34
C GLY A 62 13.64 9.70 5.68
N ILE A 63 12.66 8.79 5.63
CA ILE A 63 12.18 8.01 6.77
C ILE A 63 12.38 6.53 6.45
N ILE A 64 12.97 5.80 7.38
CA ILE A 64 13.11 4.34 7.34
C ILE A 64 12.36 3.77 8.53
N ILE A 65 11.36 2.94 8.26
CA ILE A 65 10.62 2.17 9.25
C ILE A 65 11.06 0.72 9.09
N ASP A 66 12.18 0.40 9.73
CA ASP A 66 12.75 -0.95 9.79
C ASP A 66 12.76 -1.42 11.25
N LEU A 67 11.57 -1.73 11.74
CA LEU A 67 11.35 -2.17 13.11
C LEU A 67 11.41 -3.68 13.20
N ASN A 68 12.44 -4.25 12.57
CA ASN A 68 12.75 -5.66 12.64
C ASN A 68 13.05 -6.10 14.06
N CYS A 69 12.65 -7.34 14.35
CA CYS A 69 12.83 -7.97 15.65
C CYS A 69 14.25 -8.47 15.90
N ASP A 70 15.18 -8.29 14.96
CA ASP A 70 16.52 -8.91 15.02
C ASP A 70 17.31 -8.52 16.27
N TRP A 71 16.96 -7.41 16.91
CA TRP A 71 17.65 -6.87 18.09
C TRP A 71 16.84 -7.10 19.38
N LEU A 72 15.69 -7.75 19.25
CA LEU A 72 14.87 -8.23 20.35
C LEU A 72 15.18 -9.70 20.62
N ASP A 73 15.08 -10.13 21.88
CA ASP A 73 15.24 -11.54 22.21
C ASP A 73 14.19 -12.36 21.45
N ALA A 74 14.57 -13.51 20.88
CA ALA A 74 13.65 -14.40 20.19
C ALA A 74 12.45 -14.74 21.10
N GLY A 75 11.23 -14.58 20.58
CA GLY A 75 9.97 -14.70 21.32
C GLY A 75 9.45 -13.39 21.92
N SER A 76 10.18 -12.27 21.79
CA SER A 76 9.69 -10.95 22.18
C SER A 76 8.44 -10.58 21.41
N SER A 77 7.52 -9.87 22.05
CA SER A 77 6.29 -9.42 21.43
C SER A 77 6.29 -7.90 21.28
N VAL A 78 6.01 -7.39 20.09
CA VAL A 78 5.91 -5.94 19.82
C VAL A 78 4.48 -5.54 19.50
N PRO A 79 4.06 -4.31 19.81
CA PRO A 79 2.69 -3.89 19.61
C PRO A 79 2.42 -3.71 18.11
N ASN A 80 1.23 -4.10 17.68
CA ASN A 80 0.76 -3.65 16.38
C ASN A 80 0.65 -2.12 16.38
N THR A 81 1.33 -1.49 15.43
CA THR A 81 1.56 -0.04 15.43
C THR A 81 1.34 0.52 14.03
N THR A 82 0.56 1.60 13.96
CA THR A 82 0.38 2.37 12.72
C THR A 82 1.29 3.59 12.75
N PHE A 83 1.96 3.85 11.64
CA PHE A 83 2.77 5.06 11.43
C PHE A 83 1.99 6.05 10.57
N THR A 84 1.91 7.30 11.00
CA THR A 84 1.32 8.39 10.23
C THR A 84 2.37 9.46 9.98
N ILE A 85 2.71 9.66 8.72
CA ILE A 85 3.64 10.68 8.25
C ILE A 85 2.82 11.82 7.67
N PHE A 86 2.98 13.03 8.19
CA PHE A 86 2.17 14.18 7.79
C PHE A 86 3.03 15.44 7.61
N PRO A 87 2.62 16.38 6.74
CA PRO A 87 3.29 17.66 6.63
C PRO A 87 3.21 18.43 7.95
N SER A 88 4.35 18.81 8.52
CA SER A 88 4.39 19.71 9.66
C SER A 88 4.21 21.15 9.17
N ASN A 89 3.13 21.83 9.57
CA ASN A 89 2.95 23.25 9.30
C ASN A 89 3.94 24.07 10.13
N ASN A 90 4.58 25.06 9.49
CA ASN A 90 5.26 26.15 10.21
C ASN A 90 4.52 27.46 9.94
N ASP A 91 3.34 27.63 10.53
CA ASP A 91 2.60 28.89 10.42
C ASP A 91 3.15 29.99 11.36
N ASP A 92 4.11 29.67 12.23
CA ASP A 92 4.61 30.59 13.26
C ASP A 92 6.06 31.06 13.09
N GLY A 93 6.73 30.65 12.01
CA GLY A 93 8.13 31.03 11.76
C GLY A 93 9.14 30.42 12.72
N SER A 94 8.75 29.44 13.56
CA SER A 94 9.62 28.75 14.52
C SER A 94 10.30 27.49 13.95
N GLY A 95 10.70 27.55 12.68
CA GLY A 95 11.62 26.58 12.09
C GLY A 95 10.99 25.25 11.64
N SER A 96 11.38 24.84 10.43
CA SER A 96 11.00 23.61 9.74
C SER A 96 11.53 22.34 10.40
N ASN A 97 11.05 22.07 11.60
CA ASN A 97 11.49 20.95 12.42
C ASN A 97 10.64 19.71 12.18
N ILE A 98 11.30 18.57 12.23
CA ILE A 98 10.70 17.25 12.25
C ILE A 98 10.18 17.02 13.67
N THR A 99 8.97 16.49 13.78
CA THR A 99 8.38 16.06 15.05
C THR A 99 8.13 14.55 15.01
N VAL A 100 8.35 13.89 16.15
CA VAL A 100 7.97 12.49 16.33
C VAL A 100 7.17 12.40 17.62
N GLU A 101 6.00 11.79 17.56
CA GLU A 101 5.12 11.60 18.71
C GLU A 101 4.68 10.14 18.77
N THR A 102 4.51 9.62 19.98
CA THR A 102 4.18 8.21 20.19
C THR A 102 3.04 8.04 21.17
N SER A 103 2.24 7.00 20.95
CA SER A 103 1.26 6.50 21.91
C SER A 103 1.37 4.97 21.97
N PRO A 104 1.67 4.35 23.12
CA PRO A 104 2.00 4.98 24.40
C PRO A 104 3.30 5.82 24.34
N PRO A 105 3.57 6.68 25.34
CA PRO A 105 4.77 7.51 25.35
C PRO A 105 6.06 6.69 25.27
N ASN A 106 7.03 7.15 24.49
CA ASN A 106 8.34 6.51 24.28
C ASN A 106 8.25 5.10 23.69
N LEU A 107 7.22 4.82 22.87
CA LEU A 107 7.04 3.53 22.20
C LEU A 107 8.25 3.12 21.34
N ILE A 108 8.83 4.11 20.68
CA ILE A 108 10.03 3.97 19.86
C ILE A 108 11.12 4.90 20.38
N THR A 109 12.36 4.62 19.97
CA THR A 109 13.47 5.56 20.02
C THR A 109 13.81 5.98 18.60
N VAL A 110 14.32 7.20 18.46
CA VAL A 110 14.63 7.81 17.16
C VAL A 110 16.12 8.05 17.08
N ARG A 111 16.73 7.68 15.96
CA ARG A 111 18.12 7.99 15.68
C ARG A 111 18.28 8.47 14.25
N ARG A 112 19.40 9.15 13.99
CA ARG A 112 19.82 9.49 12.64
C ARG A 112 20.61 8.32 12.06
N SER A 113 20.25 7.94 10.84
CA SER A 113 21.05 7.04 10.01
C SER A 113 21.49 7.75 8.73
N LEU A 114 22.75 7.55 8.34
CA LEU A 114 23.24 7.96 7.03
C LEU A 114 23.27 6.71 6.16
N LEU A 115 22.36 6.63 5.21
CA LEU A 115 22.50 5.66 4.13
C LEU A 115 23.17 6.38 2.96
N TYR A 116 24.30 5.83 2.52
CA TYR A 116 24.85 6.20 1.23
C TYR A 116 23.90 5.71 0.15
N GLY A 117 23.07 6.62 -0.36
CA GLY A 117 22.36 6.42 -1.61
C GLY A 117 23.32 6.56 -2.79
N TYR A 118 22.90 6.10 -3.97
CA TYR A 118 23.74 6.07 -5.16
C TYR A 118 24.23 7.45 -5.62
N ASP A 119 23.63 8.57 -5.19
CA ASP A 119 23.99 9.90 -5.71
C ASP A 119 24.02 11.07 -4.68
N GLU A 120 23.52 10.92 -3.44
CA GLU A 120 23.58 12.00 -2.41
C GLU A 120 23.63 11.44 -0.97
N GLU A 121 24.19 12.21 -0.04
CA GLU A 121 24.05 11.95 1.40
C GLU A 121 22.59 12.19 1.82
N ILE A 122 21.84 11.11 1.98
CA ILE A 122 20.45 11.14 2.46
C ILE A 122 20.48 10.89 3.97
N GLY A 123 20.12 11.93 4.74
CA GLY A 123 19.85 11.78 6.17
C GLY A 123 18.51 11.09 6.37
N ASN A 124 18.49 9.98 7.09
CA ASN A 124 17.27 9.23 7.38
C ASN A 124 16.93 9.29 8.86
N LEU A 125 15.64 9.45 9.13
CA LEU A 125 15.05 9.13 10.43
C LEU A 125 14.93 7.60 10.53
N ASP A 126 15.64 7.00 11.47
CA ASP A 126 15.61 5.56 11.73
C ASP A 126 14.93 5.32 13.09
N LEU A 127 13.94 4.43 13.09
CA LEU A 127 13.04 4.20 14.23
C LEU A 127 13.29 2.81 14.81
N LEU A 128 13.44 2.74 16.13
CA LEU A 128 13.72 1.50 16.84
C LEU A 128 12.71 1.26 17.95
N TRP A 129 12.36 0.02 18.24
CA TRP A 129 11.52 -0.29 19.40
C TRP A 129 12.21 0.13 20.70
N ASN A 130 11.48 0.84 21.56
CA ASN A 130 11.86 0.92 22.96
C ASN A 130 11.40 -0.38 23.65
N THR A 131 12.32 -1.32 23.86
CA THR A 131 12.02 -2.68 24.33
C THR A 131 11.22 -2.72 25.62
N ILE A 132 11.43 -1.75 26.52
CA ILE A 132 10.72 -1.66 27.80
C ILE A 132 9.25 -1.31 27.58
N VAL A 133 8.98 -0.33 26.72
CA VAL A 133 7.61 0.13 26.46
C VAL A 133 6.90 -0.85 25.52
N SER A 134 7.54 -1.23 24.42
CA SER A 134 6.95 -2.08 23.39
C SER A 134 6.57 -3.47 23.90
N SER A 135 7.37 -4.08 24.79
CA SER A 135 7.07 -5.40 25.36
C SER A 135 5.80 -5.46 26.22
N THR A 136 5.30 -4.31 26.67
CA THR A 136 4.08 -4.22 27.51
C THR A 136 2.90 -3.63 26.75
N ALA A 137 3.13 -3.00 25.61
CA ALA A 137 2.09 -2.41 24.79
C ALA A 137 1.41 -3.48 23.93
N THR A 138 0.08 -3.42 23.86
CA THR A 138 -0.74 -4.30 22.99
C THR A 138 -1.15 -3.64 21.68
N SER A 139 -0.94 -2.33 21.58
CA SER A 139 -1.15 -1.52 20.39
C SER A 139 -0.36 -0.21 20.53
N GLY A 140 -0.14 0.48 19.43
CA GLY A 140 0.47 1.78 19.46
C GLY A 140 0.25 2.60 18.19
N GLY A 141 0.74 3.82 18.22
CA GLY A 141 0.79 4.73 17.08
C GLY A 141 2.04 5.57 17.12
N VAL A 142 2.55 5.90 15.95
CA VAL A 142 3.65 6.84 15.77
C VAL A 142 3.23 7.90 14.76
N ARG A 143 3.37 9.18 15.14
CA ARG A 143 3.09 10.32 14.27
C ARG A 143 4.40 11.04 13.98
N ILE A 144 4.68 11.27 12.70
CA ILE A 144 5.92 11.88 12.22
C ILE A 144 5.56 13.11 11.38
N GLY A 145 5.78 14.29 11.95
CA GLY A 145 5.66 15.56 11.24
C GLY A 145 6.94 15.86 10.49
N VAL A 146 6.87 16.07 9.17
CA VAL A 146 8.03 16.50 8.36
C VAL A 146 7.64 17.71 7.52
N PRO A 147 8.51 18.72 7.34
CA PRO A 147 8.19 19.83 6.46
C PRO A 147 7.86 19.35 5.05
N SER A 148 6.80 19.91 4.46
CA SER A 148 6.20 19.46 3.20
C SER A 148 7.19 19.35 2.04
N ASP A 149 8.21 20.20 2.04
CA ASP A 149 9.22 20.32 0.99
C ASP A 149 10.48 19.49 1.24
N ARG A 150 10.57 18.78 2.37
CA ARG A 150 11.79 18.09 2.79
C ARG A 150 11.73 16.58 2.68
N LEU A 151 10.54 15.97 2.78
CA LEU A 151 10.41 14.52 2.66
C LEU A 151 10.61 14.10 1.20
N LYS A 152 11.73 13.44 0.92
CA LYS A 152 12.08 12.87 -0.39
C LYS A 152 11.80 11.37 -0.45
N ARG A 153 12.06 10.64 0.63
CA ARG A 153 12.07 9.17 0.65
C ARG A 153 11.31 8.57 1.82
N VAL A 154 10.54 7.52 1.57
CA VAL A 154 9.98 6.63 2.60
C VAL A 154 10.29 5.18 2.25
N LEU A 155 10.85 4.45 3.21
CA LEU A 155 11.11 3.02 3.14
C LEU A 155 10.45 2.34 4.34
N VAL A 156 9.62 1.33 4.09
CA VAL A 156 8.93 0.54 5.12
C VAL A 156 9.32 -0.92 4.96
N ILE A 157 9.79 -1.55 6.02
CA ILE A 157 10.24 -2.94 6.02
C ILE A 157 9.49 -3.68 7.12
N SER A 158 9.14 -4.94 6.88
CA SER A 158 8.72 -5.90 7.92
C SER A 158 7.32 -5.70 8.52
N GLY A 159 6.30 -5.69 7.67
CA GLY A 159 4.92 -5.92 8.11
C GLY A 159 4.20 -4.74 8.76
N HIS A 160 4.83 -3.56 8.83
CA HIS A 160 4.22 -2.38 9.46
C HIS A 160 3.23 -1.67 8.53
N SER A 161 2.21 -1.06 9.12
CA SER A 161 1.23 -0.23 8.41
C SER A 161 1.59 1.25 8.49
N VAL A 162 1.70 1.90 7.34
CA VAL A 162 2.14 3.29 7.20
C VAL A 162 1.16 4.08 6.36
N GLN A 163 0.84 5.29 6.83
CA GLN A 163 0.03 6.26 6.12
C GLN A 163 0.84 7.53 5.88
N ILE A 164 0.93 7.98 4.63
CA ILE A 164 1.47 9.28 4.24
C ILE A 164 0.27 10.16 3.87
N VAL A 165 0.06 11.20 4.68
CA VAL A 165 -1.00 12.19 4.49
C VAL A 165 -0.59 13.15 3.37
N ASP A 166 -1.59 13.60 2.61
CA ASP A 166 -1.40 14.59 1.54
C ASP A 166 -0.77 15.89 2.05
N GLY A 167 -0.13 16.64 1.15
CA GLY A 167 0.51 17.93 1.44
C GLY A 167 2.03 17.95 1.26
N PHE A 168 2.67 16.79 1.05
CA PHE A 168 4.08 16.75 0.65
C PHE A 168 4.28 17.20 -0.80
N THR A 169 5.44 17.76 -1.10
CA THR A 169 5.75 18.34 -2.42
C THR A 169 6.98 17.74 -3.11
N HIS A 170 7.81 16.96 -2.39
CA HIS A 170 9.11 16.51 -2.89
C HIS A 170 9.38 15.01 -2.76
N ILE A 171 8.36 14.20 -2.45
CA ILE A 171 8.52 12.74 -2.39
C ILE A 171 8.87 12.21 -3.79
N ASN A 172 10.00 11.52 -3.89
CA ASN A 172 10.49 10.92 -5.12
C ASN A 172 10.73 9.42 -5.01
N TYR A 173 10.65 8.83 -3.81
CA TYR A 173 10.82 7.40 -3.63
C TYR A 173 9.94 6.86 -2.50
N LEU A 174 9.09 5.90 -2.85
CA LEU A 174 8.36 5.05 -1.91
C LEU A 174 8.79 3.61 -2.09
N SER A 175 9.10 2.92 -1.00
CA SER A 175 9.38 1.50 -1.06
C SER A 175 8.82 0.78 0.14
N ILE A 176 8.23 -0.39 -0.11
CA ILE A 176 7.84 -1.33 0.93
C ILE A 176 8.42 -2.71 0.66
N ASP A 177 8.68 -3.45 1.74
CA ASP A 177 9.20 -4.80 1.73
C ASP A 177 8.51 -5.66 2.80
N SER A 178 8.47 -6.97 2.58
CA SER A 178 8.26 -7.99 3.61
C SER A 178 6.93 -7.85 4.35
N GLY A 179 5.83 -7.82 3.58
CA GLY A 179 4.46 -7.79 4.10
C GLY A 179 4.02 -6.45 4.67
N ALA A 180 4.84 -5.39 4.54
CA ALA A 180 4.45 -4.05 4.96
C ALA A 180 3.23 -3.52 4.17
N ILE A 181 2.48 -2.61 4.77
CA ILE A 181 1.31 -1.97 4.17
C ILE A 181 1.56 -0.47 4.11
N LEU A 182 1.50 0.15 2.92
CA LEU A 182 1.66 1.58 2.73
C LEU A 182 0.45 2.18 2.03
N HIS A 183 -0.09 3.23 2.62
CA HIS A 183 -1.07 4.13 2.00
C HIS A 183 -0.46 5.51 1.84
N ALA A 184 -0.39 6.02 0.62
CA ALA A 184 0.16 7.33 0.33
C ALA A 184 -0.79 8.17 -0.53
N SER A 185 -1.12 9.37 -0.03
CA SER A 185 -1.76 10.41 -0.82
C SER A 185 -0.76 11.52 -1.09
N MET A 186 -0.61 11.87 -2.36
CA MET A 186 0.41 12.79 -2.88
C MET A 186 -0.20 13.66 -3.99
N THR A 187 -1.36 14.26 -3.72
CA THR A 187 -2.09 15.12 -4.67
C THR A 187 -1.61 16.56 -4.69
N THR A 188 -0.77 16.96 -3.73
CA THR A 188 -0.09 18.26 -3.72
C THR A 188 1.33 18.23 -4.29
N VAL A 189 1.80 17.06 -4.74
CA VAL A 189 3.17 16.94 -5.26
C VAL A 189 3.29 17.75 -6.55
N SER A 190 4.31 18.59 -6.62
CA SER A 190 4.69 19.22 -7.88
C SER A 190 5.53 18.24 -8.69
N GLU A 191 5.44 18.31 -10.03
CA GLU A 191 6.37 17.55 -10.87
C GLU A 191 7.81 18.02 -10.60
N SER A 192 8.48 17.39 -9.64
CA SER A 192 9.91 17.53 -9.46
C SER A 192 10.58 16.79 -10.61
N ARG A 193 11.31 17.55 -11.42
CA ARG A 193 12.13 17.07 -12.52
C ARG A 193 13.58 17.22 -12.10
N GLU A 194 14.16 16.14 -11.58
CA GLU A 194 15.59 16.11 -11.30
C GLU A 194 16.36 15.78 -12.60
N PRO A 195 17.52 16.40 -12.84
CA PRO A 195 18.35 16.04 -13.98
C PRO A 195 18.80 14.58 -13.85
N TYR A 196 18.37 13.75 -14.80
CA TYR A 196 18.87 12.39 -14.95
C TYR A 196 19.98 12.38 -16.00
N THR A 197 21.19 11.97 -15.62
CA THR A 197 22.28 11.77 -16.58
C THR A 197 22.29 10.29 -16.99
N ASP A 198 22.13 9.99 -18.28
CA ASP A 198 22.27 8.61 -18.75
C ASP A 198 23.74 8.14 -18.72
N ASN A 199 23.96 6.86 -19.02
CA ASN A 199 25.29 6.27 -19.08
C ASN A 199 26.21 6.88 -20.16
N ASN A 200 25.68 7.75 -21.02
CA ASN A 200 26.42 8.47 -22.05
C ASN A 200 26.70 9.94 -21.66
N GLY A 201 26.32 10.37 -20.45
CA GLY A 201 26.50 11.75 -20.01
C GLY A 201 25.43 12.72 -20.49
N VAL A 202 24.34 12.24 -21.11
CA VAL A 202 23.23 13.09 -21.57
C VAL A 202 22.28 13.34 -20.41
N GLN A 203 22.11 14.61 -20.06
CA GLN A 203 21.16 15.04 -19.03
C GLN A 203 19.75 15.22 -19.61
N PHE A 204 18.78 14.54 -19.00
CA PHE A 204 17.35 14.65 -19.28
C PHE A 204 16.68 15.42 -18.14
N TYR A 205 15.92 16.45 -18.49
CA TYR A 205 15.32 17.40 -17.54
C TYR A 205 13.79 17.32 -17.46
N ASP A 206 13.16 16.38 -18.18
CA ASP A 206 11.70 16.40 -18.40
C ASP A 206 10.95 15.23 -17.80
N LYS A 207 11.56 14.50 -16.86
CA LYS A 207 11.00 13.23 -16.41
C LYS A 207 10.48 13.30 -14.97
N PRO A 208 9.33 12.66 -14.69
CA PRO A 208 8.83 12.56 -13.32
C PRO A 208 9.89 11.90 -12.43
N ASN A 209 9.99 12.32 -11.17
CA ASN A 209 10.99 11.74 -10.28
C ASN A 209 10.45 10.61 -9.37
N LEU A 210 9.13 10.53 -9.17
CA LEU A 210 8.53 9.56 -8.25
C LEU A 210 8.74 8.11 -8.71
N ARG A 211 9.45 7.32 -7.91
CA ARG A 211 9.57 5.87 -8.07
C ARG A 211 8.89 5.15 -6.92
N THR A 212 8.37 3.98 -7.22
CA THR A 212 7.67 3.12 -6.26
C THR A 212 8.17 1.68 -6.41
N SER A 213 8.31 1.00 -5.28
CA SER A 213 8.76 -0.40 -5.22
C SER A 213 7.97 -1.15 -4.15
N ASN A 214 7.34 -2.26 -4.50
CA ASN A 214 6.64 -3.13 -3.55
C ASN A 214 7.20 -4.54 -3.66
N ASP A 215 7.93 -4.97 -2.63
CA ASP A 215 8.48 -6.32 -2.56
C ASP A 215 7.76 -7.16 -1.50
N GLY A 216 6.72 -7.90 -1.92
CA GLY A 216 5.96 -8.77 -1.03
C GLY A 216 5.04 -8.07 -0.01
N GLY A 217 4.72 -6.79 -0.19
CA GLY A 217 3.81 -6.00 0.67
C GLY A 217 2.52 -5.56 -0.02
N GLN A 218 1.79 -4.62 0.58
CA GLN A 218 0.60 -3.98 0.02
C GLN A 218 0.80 -2.47 -0.12
N MET A 219 0.69 -1.93 -1.34
CA MET A 219 0.93 -0.51 -1.59
C MET A 219 -0.27 0.15 -2.26
N TYR A 220 -0.77 1.24 -1.67
CA TYR A 220 -1.83 2.08 -2.22
C TYR A 220 -1.29 3.51 -2.41
N VAL A 221 -1.25 3.99 -3.66
CA VAL A 221 -0.71 5.32 -4.00
C VAL A 221 -1.73 6.12 -4.80
N LYS A 222 -2.12 7.30 -4.30
CA LYS A 222 -2.89 8.30 -5.05
C LYS A 222 -2.00 9.52 -5.31
N THR A 223 -1.80 9.88 -6.56
CA THR A 223 -0.94 11.00 -6.98
C THR A 223 -1.54 11.73 -8.17
N ASN A 224 -1.35 13.04 -8.23
CA ASN A 224 -1.72 13.88 -9.37
C ASN A 224 -0.57 14.06 -10.37
N VAL A 225 0.62 13.54 -10.06
CA VAL A 225 1.80 13.54 -10.96
C VAL A 225 2.11 12.14 -11.46
N PRO A 226 2.70 11.99 -12.67
CA PRO A 226 3.10 10.68 -13.17
C PRO A 226 4.10 9.97 -12.24
N VAL A 227 3.96 8.65 -12.13
CA VAL A 227 4.91 7.79 -11.40
C VAL A 227 5.93 7.29 -12.39
N ARG A 228 7.20 7.71 -12.30
CA ARG A 228 8.23 7.33 -13.27
C ARG A 228 8.41 5.82 -13.40
N ARG A 229 8.41 5.11 -12.29
CA ARG A 229 8.64 3.67 -12.26
C ARG A 229 7.85 3.02 -11.14
N PHE A 230 7.16 1.93 -11.47
CA PHE A 230 6.41 1.12 -10.52
C PHE A 230 6.86 -0.34 -10.59
N ASP A 231 7.54 -0.78 -9.53
CA ASP A 231 8.04 -2.15 -9.41
C ASP A 231 7.20 -2.91 -8.38
N VAL A 232 6.79 -4.13 -8.72
CA VAL A 232 6.08 -5.05 -7.84
C VAL A 232 6.70 -6.45 -7.97
N SER A 233 7.10 -7.04 -6.85
CA SER A 233 7.73 -8.36 -6.83
C SER A 233 7.35 -9.20 -5.61
N ASN A 234 7.72 -10.47 -5.63
CA ASN A 234 7.63 -11.42 -4.52
C ASN A 234 6.23 -11.51 -3.86
N GLY A 235 5.17 -11.50 -4.67
CA GLY A 235 3.79 -11.59 -4.18
C GLY A 235 3.21 -10.27 -3.70
N GLY A 236 3.88 -9.15 -3.96
CA GLY A 236 3.40 -7.82 -3.59
C GLY A 236 2.13 -7.44 -4.36
N GLN A 237 1.22 -6.71 -3.71
CA GLN A 237 -0.02 -6.23 -4.32
C GLN A 237 -0.07 -4.71 -4.26
N SER A 238 -0.26 -4.06 -5.41
CA SER A 238 -0.23 -2.61 -5.51
C SER A 238 -1.42 -2.05 -6.27
N TRP A 239 -1.89 -0.90 -5.80
CA TRP A 239 -2.93 -0.11 -6.43
C TRP A 239 -2.46 1.33 -6.55
N VAL A 240 -2.57 1.90 -7.74
CA VAL A 240 -2.10 3.26 -8.01
C VAL A 240 -3.11 4.04 -8.82
N GLU A 241 -3.42 5.25 -8.37
CA GLU A 241 -4.13 6.27 -9.12
C GLU A 241 -3.13 7.37 -9.49
N THR A 242 -2.90 7.53 -10.79
CA THR A 242 -1.86 8.42 -11.34
C THR A 242 -2.22 8.80 -12.78
N PRO A 243 -1.82 9.97 -13.29
CA PRO A 243 -2.01 10.30 -14.70
C PRO A 243 -1.35 9.28 -15.64
N SER A 244 -0.11 8.88 -15.34
CA SER A 244 0.62 7.90 -16.15
C SER A 244 1.78 7.22 -15.42
N ILE A 245 2.20 6.07 -15.96
CA ILE A 245 3.39 5.33 -15.53
C ILE A 245 4.24 4.96 -16.76
N PRO A 246 5.43 5.54 -16.97
CA PRO A 246 6.24 5.27 -18.14
C PRO A 246 7.18 4.06 -18.01
N SER A 247 7.24 3.43 -16.83
CA SER A 247 8.02 2.20 -16.61
C SER A 247 7.37 1.33 -15.53
N ILE A 248 7.14 0.06 -15.84
CA ILE A 248 6.52 -0.94 -14.97
C ILE A 248 7.31 -2.25 -14.98
N ILE A 249 7.46 -2.85 -13.80
CA ILE A 249 8.01 -4.19 -13.65
C ILE A 249 7.14 -4.95 -12.65
N VAL A 250 6.50 -6.04 -13.08
CA VAL A 250 5.68 -6.89 -12.21
C VAL A 250 6.17 -8.33 -12.31
N LEU A 251 6.72 -8.87 -11.23
CA LEU A 251 7.47 -10.14 -11.24
C LEU A 251 7.02 -11.12 -10.16
N GLY A 252 6.94 -12.39 -10.51
CA GLY A 252 6.76 -13.49 -9.57
C GLY A 252 5.30 -13.77 -9.24
N ASP A 253 5.07 -15.02 -8.83
CA ASP A 253 3.73 -15.56 -8.65
C ASP A 253 3.00 -14.79 -7.54
N GLY A 254 1.78 -14.34 -7.85
CA GLY A 254 0.94 -13.58 -6.92
C GLY A 254 1.27 -12.09 -6.82
N SER A 255 2.23 -11.58 -7.58
CA SER A 255 2.49 -10.14 -7.68
C SER A 255 1.43 -9.46 -8.55
N GLU A 256 0.85 -8.37 -8.06
CA GLU A 256 -0.26 -7.67 -8.73
C GLU A 256 -0.03 -6.15 -8.77
N LEU A 257 -0.23 -5.54 -9.93
CA LEU A 257 -0.26 -4.08 -10.09
C LEU A 257 -1.58 -3.64 -10.76
N ASN A 258 -2.34 -2.82 -10.06
CA ASN A 258 -3.60 -2.24 -10.54
C ASN A 258 -3.44 -0.74 -10.75
N VAL A 259 -3.57 -0.28 -12.00
CA VAL A 259 -3.33 1.10 -12.43
C VAL A 259 -4.64 1.76 -12.86
N LYS A 260 -5.07 2.76 -12.09
CA LYS A 260 -6.06 3.76 -12.52
C LYS A 260 -5.31 4.94 -13.15
N GLY A 261 -5.08 4.83 -14.46
CA GLY A 261 -4.20 5.73 -15.20
C GLY A 261 -3.68 5.10 -16.50
N ASP A 262 -2.84 5.85 -17.23
CA ASP A 262 -2.15 5.34 -18.42
C ASP A 262 -0.85 4.61 -18.07
N VAL A 263 -0.44 3.67 -18.93
CA VAL A 263 0.90 3.08 -18.93
C VAL A 263 1.60 3.47 -20.24
N ASP A 264 2.68 4.25 -20.17
CA ASP A 264 3.36 4.80 -21.35
C ASP A 264 4.83 4.35 -21.43
N VAL A 265 5.02 3.08 -21.75
CA VAL A 265 6.34 2.44 -21.86
C VAL A 265 7.02 2.69 -23.22
N THR A 266 6.75 3.84 -23.84
CA THR A 266 7.40 4.23 -25.12
C THR A 266 8.84 4.67 -24.93
N SER A 267 9.19 5.18 -23.75
CA SER A 267 10.56 5.51 -23.42
C SER A 267 11.28 4.25 -22.93
N ASN A 268 12.14 3.66 -23.76
CA ASN A 268 13.10 2.63 -23.36
C ASN A 268 14.13 3.21 -22.38
N TRP A 269 13.70 3.52 -21.14
CA TRP A 269 14.56 4.09 -20.10
C TRP A 269 15.75 3.19 -19.82
N PHE A 270 15.50 1.89 -19.88
CA PHE A 270 16.48 0.86 -19.68
C PHE A 270 16.70 0.11 -20.99
N ASN A 271 17.96 -0.13 -21.34
CA ASN A 271 18.32 -0.79 -22.59
C ASN A 271 17.88 -2.26 -22.57
N GLY A 272 16.65 -2.52 -23.03
CA GLY A 272 16.14 -3.83 -23.40
C GLY A 272 15.03 -4.36 -22.49
N ASN A 273 13.87 -4.68 -23.06
CA ASN A 273 12.86 -5.64 -22.56
C ASN A 273 12.44 -5.59 -21.06
N GLU A 274 12.73 -4.53 -20.33
CA GLU A 274 12.49 -4.47 -18.87
C GLU A 274 11.01 -4.30 -18.53
N GLU A 275 10.24 -3.70 -19.43
CA GLU A 275 8.82 -3.46 -19.26
C GLU A 275 8.07 -4.79 -19.38
N LYS A 276 7.86 -5.43 -18.23
CA LYS A 276 7.46 -6.83 -18.18
C LYS A 276 6.53 -7.18 -17.04
N VAL A 277 5.64 -8.12 -17.36
CA VAL A 277 4.76 -8.83 -16.44
C VAL A 277 5.10 -10.29 -16.59
N GLU A 278 5.73 -10.89 -15.58
CA GLU A 278 6.41 -12.18 -15.72
C GLU A 278 6.20 -13.09 -14.51
N ASP A 279 6.27 -14.40 -14.74
CA ASP A 279 6.27 -15.47 -13.73
C ASP A 279 4.99 -15.43 -12.89
N GLY A 280 3.83 -15.61 -13.53
CA GLY A 280 2.53 -15.63 -12.86
C GLY A 280 2.05 -14.29 -12.28
N ALA A 281 2.77 -13.20 -12.54
CA ALA A 281 2.36 -11.85 -12.17
C ALA A 281 1.11 -11.36 -12.94
N GLN A 282 0.45 -10.34 -12.38
CA GLN A 282 -0.73 -9.71 -12.97
C GLN A 282 -0.60 -8.18 -13.06
N LEU A 283 -0.98 -7.64 -14.21
CA LEU A 283 -1.15 -6.20 -14.43
C LEU A 283 -2.60 -5.91 -14.85
N THR A 284 -3.25 -4.95 -14.20
CA THR A 284 -4.56 -4.43 -14.61
C THR A 284 -4.43 -2.93 -14.85
N VAL A 285 -4.86 -2.45 -16.02
CA VAL A 285 -4.79 -1.02 -16.39
C VAL A 285 -6.18 -0.55 -16.79
N THR A 286 -6.63 0.60 -16.30
CA THR A 286 -7.91 1.20 -16.75
C THR A 286 -7.75 2.18 -17.91
N GLY A 287 -6.57 2.80 -18.05
CA GLY A 287 -6.23 3.73 -19.13
C GLY A 287 -5.58 3.06 -20.34
N THR A 288 -4.88 3.85 -21.13
CA THR A 288 -4.22 3.39 -22.36
C THR A 288 -2.84 2.80 -22.06
N ILE A 289 -2.49 1.71 -22.72
CA ILE A 289 -1.10 1.23 -22.79
C ILE A 289 -0.47 1.77 -24.07
N LYS A 290 0.66 2.47 -23.98
CA LYS A 290 1.51 2.92 -25.11
C LYS A 290 2.90 2.29 -24.96
N GLY A 291 3.56 2.01 -26.08
CA GLY A 291 4.81 1.22 -26.09
C GLY A 291 4.52 -0.28 -26.01
N ILE A 292 5.53 -1.13 -25.79
CA ILE A 292 5.34 -2.58 -25.76
C ILE A 292 5.53 -3.11 -24.34
N VAL A 293 4.48 -3.70 -23.76
CA VAL A 293 4.55 -4.47 -22.51
C VAL A 293 4.81 -5.95 -22.82
N ASN A 294 5.84 -6.53 -22.21
CA ASN A 294 6.19 -7.94 -22.39
C ASN A 294 5.53 -8.82 -21.32
N ASN A 295 4.60 -9.67 -21.72
CA ASN A 295 3.83 -10.53 -20.84
C ASN A 295 4.32 -11.99 -20.98
N LYS A 296 4.93 -12.60 -19.96
CA LYS A 296 5.63 -13.90 -20.07
C LYS A 296 5.38 -14.85 -18.91
N ASN A 297 5.55 -16.15 -19.16
CA ASN A 297 5.60 -17.20 -18.13
C ASN A 297 4.33 -17.23 -17.27
N ASN A 298 3.19 -17.53 -17.90
CA ASN A 298 1.87 -17.67 -17.26
C ASN A 298 1.34 -16.42 -16.56
N SER A 299 1.86 -15.24 -16.88
CA SER A 299 1.34 -13.97 -16.38
C SER A 299 0.09 -13.48 -17.13
N THR A 300 -0.58 -12.48 -16.55
CA THR A 300 -1.83 -11.94 -17.10
C THR A 300 -1.79 -10.41 -17.17
N VAL A 301 -2.22 -9.87 -18.31
CA VAL A 301 -2.48 -8.43 -18.48
C VAL A 301 -3.96 -8.22 -18.76
N ASN A 302 -4.61 -7.35 -17.98
CA ASN A 302 -5.98 -6.91 -18.22
C ASN A 302 -5.97 -5.43 -18.58
N ALA A 303 -6.51 -5.07 -19.75
CA ALA A 303 -6.42 -3.71 -20.27
C ALA A 303 -7.60 -3.38 -21.21
N PRO A 304 -7.88 -2.10 -21.51
CA PRO A 304 -8.88 -1.73 -22.50
C PRO A 304 -8.57 -2.27 -23.90
N SER A 305 -7.28 -2.35 -24.23
CA SER A 305 -6.78 -2.97 -25.47
C SER A 305 -5.49 -3.77 -25.20
N CYS A 306 -5.29 -4.83 -25.97
CA CYS A 306 -4.09 -5.68 -25.97
C CYS A 306 -3.14 -5.38 -27.14
N ASP A 307 -3.38 -4.34 -27.94
CA ASP A 307 -2.57 -4.03 -29.14
C ASP A 307 -1.09 -3.82 -28.83
N ASN A 308 -0.80 -3.36 -27.61
CA ASN A 308 0.52 -3.00 -27.12
C ASN A 308 1.09 -4.01 -26.11
N VAL A 309 0.55 -5.24 -26.10
CA VAL A 309 0.97 -6.32 -25.19
C VAL A 309 1.48 -7.51 -25.99
N THR A 310 2.75 -7.88 -25.80
CA THR A 310 3.34 -9.08 -26.40
C THR A 310 3.31 -10.23 -25.41
N SER A 311 2.48 -11.24 -25.66
CA SER A 311 2.30 -12.40 -24.77
C SER A 311 3.06 -13.64 -25.26
N THR A 312 3.78 -14.33 -24.36
CA THR A 312 4.54 -15.57 -24.63
C THR A 312 4.46 -16.54 -23.44
N THR A 313 4.74 -17.83 -23.68
CA THR A 313 4.87 -18.85 -22.61
C THR A 313 3.66 -18.92 -21.68
N GLY A 314 2.48 -19.20 -22.25
CA GLY A 314 1.24 -19.40 -21.47
C GLY A 314 0.65 -18.12 -20.87
N SER A 315 1.24 -16.95 -21.10
CA SER A 315 0.69 -15.69 -20.64
C SER A 315 -0.54 -15.27 -21.46
N THR A 316 -1.41 -14.47 -20.85
CA THR A 316 -2.67 -14.02 -21.47
C THR A 316 -2.83 -12.51 -21.40
N CYS A 317 -3.48 -11.94 -22.41
CA CYS A 317 -3.95 -10.55 -22.36
C CYS A 317 -5.46 -10.52 -22.58
N ASN A 318 -6.19 -9.94 -21.63
CA ASN A 318 -7.64 -9.82 -21.64
C ASN A 318 -8.02 -8.37 -21.96
N ALA A 319 -8.58 -8.16 -23.16
CA ALA A 319 -9.07 -6.86 -23.59
C ALA A 319 -10.50 -6.60 -23.10
N GLY A 320 -10.81 -5.34 -22.80
CA GLY A 320 -12.15 -4.88 -22.43
C GLY A 320 -12.12 -3.81 -21.36
N PRO A 321 -13.25 -3.16 -21.05
CA PRO A 321 -13.33 -2.20 -19.95
C PRO A 321 -12.83 -2.84 -18.65
N GLN A 322 -11.84 -2.21 -18.03
CA GLN A 322 -11.31 -2.63 -16.74
C GLN A 322 -11.87 -1.70 -15.67
N ILE A 323 -12.32 -2.30 -14.58
CA ILE A 323 -12.73 -1.55 -13.39
C ILE A 323 -11.77 -1.92 -12.29
N VAL A 324 -10.94 -0.97 -11.89
CA VAL A 324 -10.13 -1.09 -10.68
C VAL A 324 -10.96 -0.47 -9.56
N HIS A 325 -11.65 -1.33 -8.81
CA HIS A 325 -12.23 -0.91 -7.55
C HIS A 325 -11.12 -0.90 -6.50
N PHE A 326 -10.85 0.28 -5.97
CA PHE A 326 -10.06 0.39 -4.76
C PHE A 326 -10.99 0.03 -3.61
N ASP A 327 -11.02 -1.25 -3.22
CA ASP A 327 -11.54 -1.61 -1.91
C ASP A 327 -10.48 -1.25 -0.85
N VAL A 328 -10.25 0.06 -0.69
CA VAL A 328 -9.64 0.62 0.53
C VAL A 328 -10.69 0.65 1.66
N GLY A 329 -11.87 0.07 1.40
CA GLY A 329 -13.06 0.14 2.22
C GLY A 329 -12.76 -0.39 3.60
N ASN A 330 -12.84 0.53 4.56
CA ASN A 330 -12.74 0.30 5.99
C ASN A 330 -11.31 0.15 6.55
N LEU A 331 -10.34 0.91 6.02
CA LEU A 331 -9.04 1.16 6.68
C LEU A 331 -8.95 2.59 7.25
N SER A 332 -10.08 3.13 7.74
CA SER A 332 -9.99 4.29 8.65
C SER A 332 -8.99 3.94 9.77
N GLN A 333 -8.19 4.89 10.25
CA GLN A 333 -7.24 4.66 11.36
C GLN A 333 -7.85 3.84 12.52
N ASN A 334 -9.18 3.91 12.72
CA ASN A 334 -9.93 3.18 13.74
C ASN A 334 -10.10 1.67 13.50
N SER A 335 -10.06 1.18 12.27
CA SER A 335 -10.30 -0.24 11.95
C SER A 335 -9.01 -1.03 11.73
N GLN A 336 -7.86 -0.35 11.60
CA GLN A 336 -6.52 -0.96 11.60
C GLN A 336 -5.78 -0.88 12.95
N ILE A 337 -6.45 -0.43 14.02
CA ILE A 337 -6.01 -0.81 15.37
C ILE A 337 -6.26 -2.32 15.50
N LEU A 338 -5.42 -3.16 14.87
CA LEU A 338 -5.35 -4.54 15.30
C LEU A 338 -4.82 -4.47 16.74
N PHE A 339 -5.70 -4.76 17.69
CA PHE A 339 -5.28 -5.05 19.04
C PHE A 339 -4.55 -6.38 19.00
N GLY A 340 -3.27 -6.38 19.35
CA GLY A 340 -2.47 -7.59 19.27
C GLY A 340 -0.98 -7.31 19.32
N THR A 341 -0.26 -8.35 19.72
CA THR A 341 1.20 -8.33 19.75
C THR A 341 1.74 -9.21 18.64
N TYR A 342 2.69 -8.70 17.86
CA TYR A 342 3.47 -9.48 16.91
C TYR A 342 4.58 -10.21 17.65
N ILE A 343 4.73 -11.53 17.44
CA ILE A 343 5.80 -12.31 18.07
C ILE A 343 7.01 -12.37 17.13
N CYS A 344 8.13 -11.84 17.61
CA CYS A 344 9.44 -11.96 17.03
C CYS A 344 9.88 -13.43 17.00
N SER A 345 9.78 -14.11 15.86
CA SER A 345 10.32 -15.46 15.71
C SER A 345 11.54 -15.44 14.79
N SER A 346 12.55 -16.28 15.09
CA SER A 346 13.79 -16.40 14.31
C SER A 346 13.61 -17.16 12.99
N SER A 347 12.38 -17.28 12.50
CA SER A 347 12.02 -18.03 11.29
C SER A 347 10.82 -17.33 10.65
N SER A 348 11.02 -16.80 9.44
CA SER A 348 10.00 -16.32 8.48
C SER A 348 8.56 -16.20 9.01
N LEU A 349 8.15 -14.94 9.22
CA LEU A 349 6.80 -14.40 9.42
C LEU A 349 5.64 -15.36 9.05
N LEU A 350 4.96 -15.88 10.07
CA LEU A 350 3.59 -16.38 9.96
C LEU A 350 2.66 -15.28 10.48
N PHE A 351 2.05 -14.52 9.56
CA PHE A 351 0.96 -13.61 9.89
C PHE A 351 -0.25 -14.43 10.34
N ALA A 352 -0.37 -14.68 11.65
CA ALA A 352 -1.66 -15.01 12.23
C ALA A 352 -2.49 -13.72 12.31
N GLN A 353 -2.99 -13.25 11.16
CA GLN A 353 -4.07 -12.27 11.20
C GLN A 353 -5.22 -12.93 11.95
N GLY A 354 -5.60 -12.32 13.07
CA GLY A 354 -6.77 -12.68 13.86
C GLY A 354 -8.04 -12.42 13.08
N GLY A 355 -8.31 -13.25 12.08
CA GLY A 355 -9.66 -13.48 11.62
C GLY A 355 -10.44 -14.05 12.79
N TYR A 356 -11.54 -13.41 13.14
CA TYR A 356 -12.55 -13.85 14.12
C TYR A 356 -13.24 -15.19 13.74
N TYR A 357 -12.55 -16.08 13.02
CA TYR A 357 -13.03 -17.38 12.55
C TYR A 357 -12.08 -18.50 13.00
N SER A 358 -12.04 -18.82 14.29
CA SER A 358 -11.65 -20.19 14.71
C SER A 358 -11.92 -20.59 16.17
N ILE A 359 -12.44 -19.72 17.04
CA ILE A 359 -12.89 -20.21 18.36
C ILE A 359 -14.23 -20.95 18.23
N ALA A 360 -15.05 -20.62 17.22
CA ALA A 360 -16.30 -21.32 16.94
C ALA A 360 -16.09 -22.78 16.46
N PHE A 361 -15.01 -23.08 15.74
CA PHE A 361 -14.73 -24.44 15.26
C PHE A 361 -14.18 -25.35 16.37
N VAL A 362 -13.37 -24.81 17.28
CA VAL A 362 -12.87 -25.58 18.44
C VAL A 362 -13.99 -25.83 19.46
N MET A 363 -14.91 -24.88 19.64
CA MET A 363 -16.11 -25.08 20.48
C MET A 363 -17.09 -26.09 19.86
N LEU A 364 -17.28 -26.09 18.53
CA LEU A 364 -18.17 -27.05 17.88
C LEU A 364 -17.61 -28.48 17.94
N ALA A 365 -16.28 -28.66 17.78
CA ALA A 365 -15.64 -29.96 17.97
C ALA A 365 -15.72 -30.47 19.42
N ALA A 366 -15.58 -29.60 20.42
CA ALA A 366 -15.70 -29.96 21.83
C ALA A 366 -17.14 -30.32 22.23
N VAL A 367 -18.15 -29.60 21.72
CA VAL A 367 -19.57 -29.90 21.98
C VAL A 367 -20.01 -31.19 21.28
N THR A 368 -19.49 -31.48 20.09
CA THR A 368 -19.79 -32.73 19.37
C THR A 368 -19.13 -33.94 20.06
N ALA A 369 -17.94 -33.77 20.65
CA ALA A 369 -17.29 -34.83 21.43
C ALA A 369 -18.00 -35.12 22.76
N MET A 370 -18.59 -34.12 23.42
CA MET A 370 -19.39 -34.31 24.65
C MET A 370 -20.79 -34.89 24.40
N LEU A 371 -21.31 -34.84 23.17
CA LEU A 371 -22.62 -35.43 22.82
C LEU A 371 -22.52 -36.89 22.34
N ILE A 372 -21.31 -37.41 22.15
CA ILE A 372 -21.04 -38.79 21.69
C ILE A 372 -20.49 -39.68 22.83
N SER A 373 -20.14 -39.09 23.97
CA SER A 373 -19.86 -39.79 25.24
C SER A 373 -21.09 -39.81 26.13
#